data_AF-A0A8T5ZDG2-F1
#
_entry.id   AF-A0A8T5ZDG2-F1
#
_cell.length_a   1.000
_cell.length_b   1.000
_cell.length_c   1.000
_cell.angle_alpha   90.00
_cell.angle_beta   90.00
_cell.angle_gamma   90.00
#
_symmetry.space_group_name_H-M   'P 1'
#
loop_
_entity.id
_entity.type
_entity.pdbx_description
1 polymer ?
#
loop_
_entity_poly.entity_id
_entity_poly.type
_entity_poly.pdbx_seq_one_letter_code
_entity_poly.pdbx_strand_id
1 'polypeptide(L)'
;MKTLLIIDANLGQARAYMAKTLLGAAARKAKLEIIDNPNDAEMAIVLGDSIPNDSALNGKNVWLGDISRAVAHPELFLSEAKGHAKPYTAPVAATAPVAASGPKRVVAVTACPTGVAHTFMAAEAIETEAKKRGWWVKVETRGSVGAGNAITPEEVAAADLVIVAADIEVDLAKFAGKPMYR
;
A
#
# COMPACT_ATOMS: atom_id res chain seq x y z
N MET A 1 -10.47 -22.92 5.95
CA MET A 1 -9.68 -21.73 6.28
C MET A 1 -8.88 -21.37 5.05
N LYS A 2 -9.22 -20.23 4.45
CA LYS A 2 -8.54 -19.71 3.26
C LYS A 2 -7.20 -19.10 3.65
N THR A 3 -6.13 -19.59 3.05
CA THR A 3 -4.76 -19.24 3.41
C THR A 3 -4.05 -18.65 2.20
N LEU A 4 -3.53 -17.44 2.33
CA LEU A 4 -2.65 -16.82 1.34
C LEU A 4 -1.22 -17.30 1.58
N LEU A 5 -0.55 -17.72 0.52
CA LEU A 5 0.89 -18.00 0.56
C LEU A 5 1.65 -16.84 -0.08
N ILE A 6 2.49 -16.18 0.71
CA ILE A 6 3.39 -15.13 0.23
C ILE A 6 4.80 -15.68 0.27
N ILE A 7 5.50 -15.61 -0.85
CA ILE A 7 6.90 -16.03 -0.96
C ILE A 7 7.73 -14.81 -1.32
N ASP A 8 8.75 -14.52 -0.52
CA ASP A 8 9.69 -13.44 -0.79
C ASP A 8 10.40 -13.66 -2.14
N ALA A 9 10.46 -12.62 -2.97
CA ALA A 9 11.10 -12.65 -4.28
C ALA A 9 12.60 -12.95 -4.21
N ASN A 10 13.26 -12.66 -3.07
CA ASN A 10 14.68 -12.90 -2.84
C ASN A 10 15.03 -14.39 -2.69
N LEU A 11 14.04 -15.26 -2.47
CA LEU A 11 14.25 -16.70 -2.25
C LEU A 11 14.64 -17.48 -3.51
N GLY A 12 14.53 -16.84 -4.68
CA GLY A 12 14.84 -17.45 -5.98
C GLY A 12 13.73 -18.40 -6.48
N GLN A 13 13.59 -18.46 -7.80
CA GLN A 13 12.44 -19.11 -8.47
C GLN A 13 12.31 -20.61 -8.16
N ALA A 14 13.42 -21.34 -8.06
CA ALA A 14 13.41 -22.78 -7.82
C ALA A 14 12.88 -23.13 -6.42
N ARG A 15 13.36 -22.43 -5.38
CA ARG A 15 12.92 -22.67 -4.00
C ARG A 15 11.47 -22.24 -3.81
N ALA A 16 11.08 -21.10 -4.38
CA ALA A 16 9.70 -20.63 -4.36
C ALA A 16 8.74 -21.65 -4.99
N TYR A 17 9.10 -22.21 -6.14
CA TYR A 17 8.29 -23.22 -6.82
C TYR A 17 8.15 -24.51 -6.00
N MET A 18 9.25 -25.02 -5.42
CA MET A 18 9.19 -26.20 -4.56
C MET A 18 8.33 -25.96 -3.32
N ALA A 19 8.51 -24.81 -2.65
CA ALA A 19 7.72 -24.47 -1.47
C ALA A 19 6.23 -24.36 -1.79
N LYS A 20 5.85 -23.69 -2.89
CA LYS A 20 4.45 -23.61 -3.34
C LYS A 20 3.86 -24.98 -3.63
N THR A 21 4.62 -25.85 -4.29
CA THR A 21 4.17 -27.21 -4.68
C THR A 21 3.97 -28.10 -3.46
N LEU A 22 4.95 -28.15 -2.56
CA LEU A 22 4.93 -28.99 -1.37
C LEU A 22 3.88 -28.51 -0.36
N LEU A 23 3.79 -27.20 -0.12
CA LEU A 23 2.77 -26.64 0.77
C LEU A 23 1.38 -26.77 0.18
N GLY A 24 1.20 -26.64 -1.14
CA GLY A 24 -0.07 -26.89 -1.81
C GLY A 24 -0.56 -28.33 -1.64
N ALA A 25 0.34 -29.30 -1.75
CA ALA A 25 0.03 -30.71 -1.50
C ALA A 25 -0.32 -30.97 -0.03
N ALA A 26 0.44 -30.40 0.91
CA ALA A 26 0.22 -30.56 2.35
C ALA A 26 -1.01 -29.81 2.86
N ALA A 27 -1.38 -28.68 2.25
CA ALA A 27 -2.52 -27.85 2.64
C ALA A 27 -3.84 -28.62 2.57
N ARG A 28 -4.02 -29.44 1.53
CA ARG A 28 -5.22 -30.30 1.39
C ARG A 28 -5.36 -31.25 2.58
N LYS A 29 -4.26 -31.89 3.01
CA LYS A 29 -4.24 -32.76 4.19
C LYS A 29 -4.50 -31.99 5.48
N ALA A 30 -3.98 -30.77 5.57
CA ALA A 30 -4.19 -29.88 6.71
C ALA A 30 -5.58 -29.19 6.69
N LYS A 31 -6.50 -29.50 5.77
CA LYS A 31 -7.79 -28.79 5.61
C LYS A 31 -7.64 -27.26 5.42
N LEU A 32 -6.55 -26.86 4.78
CA LEU A 32 -6.29 -25.48 4.37
C LEU A 32 -6.54 -25.36 2.86
N GLU A 33 -7.13 -24.25 2.46
CA GLU A 33 -7.30 -23.90 1.05
C GLU A 33 -6.31 -22.81 0.71
N ILE A 34 -5.34 -23.10 -0.14
CA ILE A 34 -4.40 -22.08 -0.62
C ILE A 34 -5.10 -21.26 -1.69
N ILE A 35 -5.18 -19.95 -1.48
CA ILE A 35 -5.74 -19.01 -2.43
C ILE A 35 -4.69 -17.98 -2.83
N ASP A 36 -4.82 -17.44 -4.04
CA ASP A 36 -3.93 -16.38 -4.53
C ASP A 36 -4.53 -14.97 -4.30
N ASN A 37 -5.84 -14.87 -4.00
CA ASN A 37 -6.49 -13.59 -3.72
C ASN A 37 -6.28 -13.18 -2.25
N PRO A 38 -5.61 -12.05 -1.96
CA PRO A 38 -5.42 -11.61 -0.57
C PRO A 38 -6.75 -11.31 0.11
N ASN A 39 -7.73 -10.74 -0.58
CA ASN A 39 -8.96 -10.23 0.05
C ASN A 39 -9.82 -11.32 0.71
N ASP A 40 -9.79 -12.53 0.17
CA ASP A 40 -10.56 -13.66 0.68
C ASP A 40 -9.80 -14.49 1.73
N ALA A 41 -8.55 -14.10 2.06
CA ALA A 41 -7.69 -14.87 2.96
C ALA A 41 -8.00 -14.56 4.43
N GLU A 42 -8.18 -15.61 5.22
CA GLU A 42 -8.32 -15.53 6.67
C GLU A 42 -6.94 -15.51 7.37
N MET A 43 -5.95 -16.15 6.74
CA MET A 43 -4.59 -16.30 7.23
C MET A 43 -3.59 -16.08 6.10
N ALA A 44 -2.42 -15.52 6.38
CA ALA A 44 -1.32 -15.46 5.45
C ALA A 44 -0.07 -16.12 6.02
N ILE A 45 0.58 -16.94 5.21
CA ILE A 45 1.86 -17.56 5.52
C ILE A 45 2.90 -16.88 4.65
N VAL A 46 3.86 -16.22 5.29
CA VAL A 46 4.96 -15.56 4.61
C VAL A 46 6.19 -16.44 4.71
N LEU A 47 6.76 -16.80 3.56
CA LEU A 47 8.05 -17.46 3.44
C LEU A 47 9.11 -16.42 3.12
N GLY A 48 10.05 -16.20 4.02
CA GLY A 48 11.12 -15.23 3.84
C GLY A 48 11.72 -14.76 5.16
N ASP A 49 12.54 -13.72 5.09
CA ASP A 49 13.23 -13.15 6.25
C ASP A 49 12.38 -12.06 6.95
N SER A 50 11.40 -11.49 6.25
CA SER A 50 10.54 -10.43 6.77
C SER A 50 9.12 -10.53 6.25
N ILE A 51 8.17 -10.01 7.02
CA ILE A 51 6.77 -9.87 6.58
C ILE A 51 6.68 -8.63 5.69
N PRO A 52 6.16 -8.73 4.45
CA PRO A 52 6.01 -7.57 3.59
C PRO A 52 5.07 -6.55 4.21
N ASN A 53 5.37 -5.27 4.02
CA ASN A 53 4.55 -4.17 4.49
C ASN A 53 3.30 -4.00 3.60
N ASP A 54 2.38 -4.96 3.71
CA ASP A 54 1.14 -5.00 2.94
C ASP A 54 -0.07 -4.74 3.85
N SER A 55 -0.75 -3.63 3.59
CA SER A 55 -2.00 -3.26 4.26
C SER A 55 -3.14 -4.26 4.05
N ALA A 56 -3.10 -5.06 2.97
CA ALA A 56 -4.06 -6.13 2.71
C ALA A 56 -3.98 -7.27 3.74
N LEU A 57 -2.89 -7.35 4.51
CA LEU A 57 -2.72 -8.32 5.60
C LEU A 57 -3.25 -7.82 6.95
N ASN A 58 -3.69 -6.55 7.05
CA ASN A 58 -4.17 -5.99 8.31
C ASN A 58 -5.39 -6.74 8.84
N GLY A 59 -5.31 -7.13 10.11
CA GLY A 59 -6.37 -7.88 10.79
C GLY A 59 -6.41 -9.37 10.44
N LYS A 60 -5.53 -9.85 9.55
CA LYS A 60 -5.37 -11.28 9.23
C LYS A 60 -4.34 -11.89 10.13
N ASN A 61 -4.48 -13.20 10.37
CA ASN A 61 -3.47 -13.95 11.09
C ASN A 61 -2.29 -14.17 10.16
N VAL A 62 -1.14 -13.58 10.46
CA VAL A 62 0.08 -13.75 9.66
C VAL A 62 1.11 -14.52 10.45
N TRP A 63 1.77 -15.43 9.76
CA TRP A 63 2.90 -16.16 10.30
C TRP A 63 4.08 -16.08 9.33
N LEU A 64 5.24 -15.71 9.86
CA LEU A 64 6.52 -15.73 9.15
C LEU A 64 7.18 -17.08 9.40
N GLY A 65 7.44 -17.82 8.33
CA GLY A 65 8.03 -19.15 8.39
C GLY A 65 9.27 -19.26 7.51
N ASP A 66 10.20 -20.09 7.96
CA ASP A 66 11.41 -20.41 7.21
C ASP A 66 11.11 -21.36 6.03
N ILE A 67 11.69 -21.05 4.88
CA ILE A 67 11.47 -21.82 3.64
C ILE A 67 12.13 -23.20 3.71
N SER A 68 13.29 -23.33 4.34
CA SER A 68 13.99 -24.61 4.44
C SER A 68 13.12 -25.62 5.21
N ARG A 69 12.44 -25.15 6.26
CA ARG A 69 11.48 -25.92 7.03
C ARG A 69 10.19 -26.22 6.28
N ALA A 70 9.68 -25.28 5.49
CA ALA A 70 8.52 -25.49 4.62
C ALA A 70 8.77 -26.59 3.57
N VAL A 71 9.99 -26.68 3.04
CA VAL A 71 10.37 -27.72 2.07
C VAL A 71 10.65 -29.06 2.76
N ALA A 72 11.35 -29.06 3.90
CA ALA A 72 11.72 -30.28 4.60
C ALA A 72 10.53 -30.97 5.30
N HIS A 73 9.64 -30.18 5.92
CA HIS A 73 8.54 -30.68 6.75
C HIS A 73 7.25 -29.85 6.54
N PRO A 74 6.63 -29.91 5.35
CA PRO A 74 5.49 -29.05 4.99
C PRO A 74 4.25 -29.26 5.87
N GLU A 75 3.98 -30.48 6.34
CA GLU A 75 2.81 -30.78 7.18
C GLU A 75 2.93 -30.21 8.60
N LEU A 76 4.12 -30.33 9.20
CA LEU A 76 4.42 -29.73 10.50
C LEU A 76 4.41 -28.20 10.39
N PHE A 77 5.00 -27.67 9.33
CA PHE A 77 5.05 -26.24 9.06
C PHE A 77 3.65 -25.60 9.00
N LEU A 78 2.70 -26.22 8.32
CA LEU A 78 1.31 -25.74 8.26
C LEU A 78 0.59 -25.85 9.61
N SER A 79 0.92 -26.87 10.41
CA SER A 79 0.36 -27.02 11.76
C SER A 79 0.87 -25.92 12.71
N GLU A 80 2.16 -25.61 12.63
CA GLU A 80 2.76 -24.50 13.39
C GLU A 80 2.20 -23.15 12.95
N ALA A 81 2.05 -22.93 11.64
CA ALA A 81 1.43 -21.72 11.11
C ALA A 81 0.05 -21.47 11.73
N LYS A 82 -0.79 -22.50 11.84
CA LYS A 82 -2.11 -22.37 12.49
C LYS A 82 -2.04 -22.04 13.97
N GLY A 83 -1.07 -22.60 14.69
CA GLY A 83 -0.94 -22.39 16.14
C GLY A 83 -0.28 -21.07 16.50
N HIS A 84 0.64 -20.57 15.65
CA HIS A 84 1.51 -19.44 15.96
C HIS A 84 1.23 -18.21 15.09
N ALA A 85 0.26 -18.26 14.17
CA ALA A 85 -0.15 -17.07 13.43
C ALA A 85 -0.70 -16.02 14.40
N LYS A 86 -0.16 -14.81 14.29
CA LYS A 86 -0.54 -13.68 15.12
C LYS A 86 -1.31 -12.68 14.28
N PRO A 87 -2.27 -11.94 14.86
CA PRO A 87 -2.94 -10.87 14.15
C PRO A 87 -1.88 -9.87 13.69
N TYR A 88 -1.80 -9.68 12.38
CA TYR A 88 -0.86 -8.75 11.79
C TYR A 88 -1.45 -7.36 11.73
N THR A 89 -0.61 -6.42 12.15
CA THR A 89 -0.79 -5.01 11.84
C THR A 89 0.46 -4.62 11.08
N ALA A 90 0.27 -4.22 9.82
CA ALA A 90 1.34 -3.67 9.01
C ALA A 90 2.06 -2.60 9.84
N PRO A 91 3.41 -2.63 9.92
CA PRO A 91 4.15 -1.54 10.52
C PRO A 91 3.82 -0.31 9.68
N VAL A 92 2.90 0.47 10.23
CA VAL A 92 2.54 1.79 9.73
C VAL A 92 3.87 2.53 9.70
N ALA A 93 4.48 2.66 8.52
CA ALA A 93 5.54 3.63 8.29
C ALA A 93 4.98 4.94 8.83
N ALA A 94 5.52 5.41 9.95
CA ALA A 94 4.90 6.35 10.88
C ALA A 94 3.89 7.29 10.20
N THR A 95 2.65 6.84 10.10
CA THR A 95 1.52 7.70 9.83
C THR A 95 1.01 7.97 11.22
N ALA A 96 1.31 9.17 11.70
CA ALA A 96 0.83 9.67 12.98
C ALA A 96 -0.64 9.28 13.20
N PRO A 97 -1.08 9.09 14.46
CA PRO A 97 -2.42 8.63 14.77
C PRO A 97 -3.43 9.45 13.98
N VAL A 98 -4.30 8.77 13.24
CA VAL A 98 -5.46 9.41 12.62
C VAL A 98 -6.38 9.82 13.77
N ALA A 99 -6.13 11.00 14.31
CA ALA A 99 -7.13 11.75 15.05
C ALA A 99 -8.27 12.00 14.07
N ALA A 100 -9.44 11.41 14.37
CA ALA A 100 -10.70 11.69 13.72
C ALA A 100 -10.89 13.21 13.65
N SER A 101 -10.67 13.79 12.46
CA SER A 101 -10.68 15.24 12.26
C SER A 101 -11.43 15.55 10.96
N GLY A 102 -12.71 15.18 10.88
CA GLY A 102 -13.62 15.57 9.78
C GLY A 102 -13.13 15.31 8.35
N PRO A 103 -13.89 15.77 7.34
CA PRO A 103 -13.39 15.80 5.96
C PRO A 103 -12.31 16.89 5.86
N LYS A 104 -11.06 16.49 5.66
CA LYS A 104 -9.95 17.43 5.41
C LYS A 104 -10.07 18.02 4.00
N ARG A 105 -9.62 19.27 3.85
CA ARG A 105 -9.49 19.97 2.58
C ARG A 105 -8.02 20.00 2.16
N VAL A 106 -7.73 19.38 1.03
CA VAL A 106 -6.37 19.31 0.48
C VAL A 106 -6.34 20.05 -0.85
N VAL A 107 -5.29 20.82 -1.09
CA VAL A 107 -4.99 21.34 -2.43
C VAL A 107 -3.66 20.78 -2.89
N ALA A 108 -3.54 20.45 -4.18
CA ALA A 108 -2.32 19.86 -4.71
C ALA A 108 -1.88 20.52 -6.02
N VAL A 109 -0.57 20.59 -6.25
CA VAL A 109 0.02 20.99 -7.51
C VAL A 109 0.81 19.81 -8.07
N THR A 110 0.52 19.40 -9.30
CA THR A 110 1.31 18.39 -10.01
C THR A 110 2.04 19.03 -11.17
N ALA A 111 3.32 18.70 -11.37
CA ALA A 111 4.07 19.23 -12.49
C ALA A 111 5.20 18.31 -12.98
N CYS A 112 5.26 18.07 -14.29
CA CYS A 112 6.31 17.27 -14.93
C CYS A 112 6.83 18.01 -16.18
N PRO A 113 8.16 18.13 -16.37
CA PRO A 113 8.73 18.86 -17.50
C PRO A 113 8.56 18.12 -18.83
N THR A 114 8.49 16.78 -18.80
CA THR A 114 8.50 15.91 -19.99
C THR A 114 7.11 15.59 -20.53
N GLY A 115 6.16 16.52 -20.38
CA GLY A 115 4.80 16.41 -20.92
C GLY A 115 3.72 16.24 -19.85
N VAL A 116 2.52 15.87 -20.29
CA VAL A 116 1.30 15.91 -19.46
C VAL A 116 0.95 14.58 -18.77
N ALA A 117 1.57 13.47 -19.20
CA ALA A 117 1.19 12.13 -18.74
C ALA A 117 1.39 11.97 -17.23
N HIS A 118 2.61 12.17 -16.72
CA HIS A 118 2.88 12.05 -15.28
C HIS A 118 2.14 13.12 -14.45
N THR A 119 1.96 14.32 -14.99
CA THR A 119 1.18 15.38 -14.34
C THR A 119 -0.26 14.93 -14.08
N PHE A 120 -0.92 14.31 -15.07
CA PHE A 120 -2.28 13.81 -14.93
C PHE A 120 -2.35 12.52 -14.12
N MET A 121 -1.41 11.59 -14.30
CA MET A 121 -1.35 10.37 -13.49
C MET A 121 -1.18 10.69 -11.99
N ALA A 122 -0.32 11.64 -11.66
CA ALA A 122 -0.16 12.11 -10.29
C ALA A 122 -1.44 12.77 -9.75
N ALA A 123 -2.11 13.58 -10.58
CA ALA A 123 -3.36 14.24 -10.18
C ALA A 123 -4.46 13.22 -9.90
N GLU A 124 -4.67 12.26 -10.80
CA GLU A 124 -5.67 11.19 -10.65
C GLU A 124 -5.37 10.31 -9.42
N ALA A 125 -4.10 10.01 -9.16
CA ALA A 125 -3.71 9.24 -7.98
C ALA A 125 -4.04 9.98 -6.67
N ILE A 126 -3.75 11.29 -6.60
CA ILE A 126 -4.07 12.14 -5.45
C ILE A 126 -5.59 12.23 -5.26
N GLU A 127 -6.35 12.47 -6.33
CA GLU A 127 -7.81 12.55 -6.29
C GLU A 127 -8.46 11.24 -5.84
N THR A 128 -7.99 10.12 -6.38
CA THR A 128 -8.45 8.79 -6.01
C THR A 128 -8.21 8.50 -4.53
N GLU A 129 -7.04 8.84 -4.01
CA GLU A 129 -6.69 8.59 -2.61
C GLU A 129 -7.46 9.51 -1.66
N ALA A 130 -7.63 10.79 -2.00
CA ALA A 130 -8.45 11.70 -1.21
C ALA A 130 -9.91 11.25 -1.16
N LYS A 131 -10.46 10.78 -2.29
CA LYS A 131 -11.82 10.24 -2.36
C LYS A 131 -11.99 9.00 -1.49
N LYS A 132 -11.02 8.06 -1.51
CA LYS A 132 -11.02 6.89 -0.61
C LYS A 132 -11.06 7.27 0.87
N ARG A 133 -10.43 8.41 1.22
CA ARG A 133 -10.38 8.95 2.58
C ARG A 133 -11.58 9.83 2.96
N GLY A 134 -12.46 10.13 2.02
CA GLY A 134 -13.58 11.07 2.22
C GLY A 134 -13.12 12.52 2.38
N TRP A 135 -11.96 12.88 1.82
CA TRP A 135 -11.42 14.24 1.84
C TRP A 135 -11.86 15.01 0.60
N TRP A 136 -11.99 16.32 0.75
CA TRP A 136 -12.12 17.21 -0.40
C TRP A 136 -10.72 17.50 -0.92
N VAL A 137 -10.53 17.37 -2.22
CA VAL A 137 -9.26 17.71 -2.86
C VAL A 137 -9.49 18.48 -4.15
N LYS A 138 -8.55 19.38 -4.44
CA LYS A 138 -8.41 20.00 -5.76
C LYS A 138 -6.97 19.95 -6.21
N VAL A 139 -6.75 19.46 -7.42
CA VAL A 139 -5.41 19.35 -8.01
C VAL A 139 -5.26 20.32 -9.18
N GLU A 140 -4.32 21.25 -9.07
CA GLU A 140 -3.85 22.10 -10.17
C GLU A 140 -2.74 21.36 -10.92
N THR A 141 -2.94 21.17 -12.22
CA THR A 141 -1.96 20.54 -13.09
C THR A 141 -1.12 21.60 -13.77
N ARG A 142 0.20 21.43 -13.82
CA ARG A 142 1.11 22.31 -14.57
C ARG A 142 1.97 21.46 -15.50
N GLY A 143 1.88 21.70 -16.79
CA GLY A 143 2.68 20.96 -17.78
C GLY A 143 3.03 21.82 -18.98
N SER A 144 3.55 21.17 -20.01
CA SER A 144 3.90 21.83 -21.28
C SER A 144 2.71 22.53 -21.96
N VAL A 145 1.47 22.11 -21.65
CA VAL A 145 0.23 22.71 -22.17
C VAL A 145 -0.31 23.87 -21.33
N GLY A 146 0.40 24.25 -20.25
CA GLY A 146 -0.02 25.29 -19.31
C GLY A 146 -0.60 24.76 -18.00
N ALA A 147 -1.22 25.66 -17.23
CA ALA A 147 -1.87 25.34 -15.97
C ALA A 147 -3.35 24.96 -16.16
N GLY A 148 -3.76 23.82 -15.63
CA GLY A 148 -5.14 23.35 -15.60
C GLY A 148 -5.70 23.32 -14.18
N ASN A 149 -7.02 23.51 -14.04
CA ASN A 149 -7.74 23.42 -12.77
C ASN A 149 -7.13 24.30 -11.65
N ALA A 150 -6.85 25.57 -11.99
CA ALA A 150 -6.20 26.51 -11.09
C ALA A 150 -6.89 26.59 -9.73
N ILE A 151 -6.09 26.52 -8.67
CA ILE A 151 -6.56 26.66 -7.29
C ILE A 151 -6.74 28.14 -6.96
N THR A 152 -7.93 28.49 -6.50
CA THR A 152 -8.30 29.86 -6.13
C THR A 152 -7.80 30.23 -4.72
N PRO A 153 -7.64 31.52 -4.41
CA PRO A 153 -7.22 31.96 -3.07
C PRO A 153 -8.14 31.46 -1.95
N GLU A 154 -9.45 31.36 -2.20
CA GLU A 154 -10.44 30.88 -1.23
C GLU A 154 -10.24 29.39 -0.93
N GLU A 155 -9.90 28.61 -1.95
CA GLU A 155 -9.59 27.18 -1.81
C GLU A 155 -8.28 26.98 -1.05
N VAL A 156 -7.27 27.82 -1.27
CA VAL A 156 -6.04 27.80 -0.45
C VAL A 156 -6.36 28.17 0.99
N ALA A 157 -7.13 29.24 1.22
CA ALA A 157 -7.49 29.68 2.56
C ALA A 157 -8.24 28.59 3.34
N ALA A 158 -9.10 27.83 2.67
CA ALA A 158 -9.84 26.72 3.27
C ALA A 158 -9.07 25.38 3.32
N ALA A 159 -7.89 25.28 2.70
CA ALA A 159 -7.09 24.07 2.72
C ALA A 159 -6.39 23.86 4.07
N ASP A 160 -6.40 22.62 4.54
CA ASP A 160 -5.67 22.14 5.71
C ASP A 160 -4.22 21.74 5.35
N LEU A 161 -4.01 21.31 4.10
CA LEU A 161 -2.73 20.80 3.60
C LEU A 161 -2.54 21.14 2.12
N VAL A 162 -1.30 21.44 1.76
CA VAL A 162 -0.83 21.62 0.37
C VAL A 162 0.11 20.48 -0.01
N ILE A 163 -0.16 19.80 -1.13
CA ILE A 163 0.71 18.76 -1.70
C ILE A 163 1.36 19.30 -2.97
N VAL A 164 2.68 19.17 -3.11
CA VAL A 164 3.42 19.63 -4.30
C VAL A 164 4.18 18.45 -4.91
N ALA A 165 3.59 17.80 -5.90
CA ALA A 165 4.23 16.72 -6.66
C ALA A 165 4.79 17.29 -7.97
N ALA A 166 5.94 17.97 -7.88
CA ALA A 166 6.50 18.72 -8.99
C ALA A 166 7.99 18.43 -9.22
N ASP A 167 8.33 18.01 -10.44
CA ASP A 167 9.70 17.81 -10.95
C ASP A 167 10.31 19.11 -11.54
N ILE A 168 9.59 20.23 -11.44
CA ILE A 168 10.02 21.57 -11.85
C ILE A 168 9.80 22.59 -10.73
N GLU A 169 10.41 23.75 -10.87
CA GLU A 169 10.05 24.88 -10.02
C GLU A 169 8.64 25.37 -10.34
N VAL A 170 7.87 25.59 -9.27
CA VAL A 170 6.50 26.08 -9.31
C VAL A 170 6.39 27.26 -8.36
N ASP A 171 5.71 28.33 -8.79
CA ASP A 171 5.37 29.42 -7.87
C ASP A 171 4.37 28.92 -6.82
N LEU A 172 4.82 28.94 -5.57
CA LEU A 172 4.08 28.51 -4.39
C LEU A 172 3.72 29.67 -3.45
N ALA A 173 3.97 30.92 -3.84
CA ALA A 173 3.75 32.10 -3.00
C ALA A 173 2.29 32.17 -2.48
N LYS A 174 1.32 31.75 -3.31
CA LYS A 174 -0.09 31.69 -2.93
C LYS A 174 -0.40 30.71 -1.79
N PHE A 175 0.49 29.76 -1.49
CA PHE A 175 0.34 28.76 -0.43
C PHE A 175 1.14 29.12 0.85
N ALA A 176 1.72 30.32 0.92
CA ALA A 176 2.52 30.73 2.06
C ALA A 176 1.75 30.62 3.39
N GLY A 177 2.40 30.04 4.40
CA GLY A 177 1.82 29.85 5.73
C GLY A 177 0.92 28.61 5.87
N LYS A 178 0.68 27.83 4.80
CA LYS A 178 -0.02 26.56 4.87
C LYS A 178 0.94 25.39 5.13
N PRO A 179 0.53 24.35 5.89
CA PRO A 179 1.28 23.10 5.97
C PRO A 179 1.46 22.53 4.56
N MET A 180 2.70 22.17 4.22
CA MET A 180 3.06 21.75 2.87
C MET A 180 3.87 20.46 2.91
N TYR A 181 3.56 19.55 1.99
CA TYR A 181 4.36 18.38 1.66
C TYR A 181 4.81 18.47 0.20
N ARG A 182 6.11 18.41 -0.04
CA ARG A 182 6.73 18.43 -1.37
C ARG A 182 7.63 17.23 -1.53
#